data_AF-A0A2I4AMZ1-F1
#
_entry.id   AF-A0A2I4AMZ1-F1
#
_cell.length_a   1.000
_cell.length_b   1.000
_cell.length_c   1.000
_cell.angle_alpha   90.00
_cell.angle_beta   90.00
_cell.angle_gamma   90.00
#
_symmetry.space_group_name_H-M   'P 1'
#
loop_
_entity.id
_entity.type
_entity.pdbx_description
1 polymer ?
#
loop_
_entity_poly.entity_id
_entity_poly.type
_entity_poly.pdbx_seq_one_letter_code
_entity_poly.pdbx_strand_id
1 'polypeptide(L)' 'VLTGQADPVLTGQADPVLTGQDDSVLTGQADPVLTGQADSVLTGQADSVLTGQADSVLTGQDDSVLSGQDDP' A
#
# COMPACT_ATOMS: atom_id res chain seq x y z
N VAL A 1 2.61 -9.45 7.56
CA VAL A 1 1.68 -10.04 6.58
C VAL A 1 0.28 -10.06 7.19
N LEU A 2 -0.69 -9.43 6.53
CA LEU A 2 -2.10 -9.43 6.90
C LEU A 2 -2.89 -10.02 5.73
N THR A 3 -3.91 -10.82 6.04
CA THR A 3 -4.66 -11.58 5.03
C THR A 3 -6.16 -11.43 5.29
N GLY A 4 -6.94 -11.18 4.25
CA GLY A 4 -8.39 -11.07 4.35
C GLY A 4 -8.86 -9.63 4.19
N GLN A 5 -9.76 -9.19 5.07
CA GLN A 5 -10.21 -7.80 5.13
C GLN A 5 -9.52 -7.10 6.29
N ALA A 6 -8.77 -6.03 6.02
CA ALA A 6 -8.07 -5.31 7.07
C ALA A 6 -7.79 -3.83 6.77
N ASP A 7 -7.79 -3.03 7.84
CA ASP A 7 -7.57 -1.58 7.77
C ASP A 7 -6.35 -1.14 8.62
N PRO A 8 -5.10 -1.49 8.25
CA PRO A 8 -3.94 -1.19 9.07
C PRO A 8 -3.51 0.28 8.98
N VAL A 9 -3.13 0.83 10.13
CA VAL A 9 -2.45 2.13 10.23
C VAL A 9 -1.06 1.92 10.84
N LEU A 10 -0.03 2.25 10.08
CA LEU A 10 1.37 2.00 10.43
C LEU A 10 2.16 3.31 10.36
N THR A 11 3.01 3.51 11.38
CA THR A 11 3.85 4.72 11.48
C THR A 11 5.29 4.33 11.80
N GLY A 12 6.26 5.06 11.23
CA GLY A 12 7.68 4.80 11.40
C GLY A 12 8.28 4.02 10.22
N GLN A 13 9.21 3.11 10.51
CA GLN A 13 9.80 2.20 9.53
C GLN A 13 8.96 0.91 9.47
N ALA A 14 8.38 0.58 8.31
CA ALA A 14 7.49 -0.58 8.18
C ALA A 14 7.45 -1.19 6.78
N ASP A 15 7.50 -2.52 6.70
CA ASP A 15 7.44 -3.28 5.45
C ASP A 15 6.22 -4.23 5.47
N PRO A 16 4.99 -3.71 5.38
CA PRO A 16 3.79 -4.54 5.44
C PRO A 16 3.59 -5.32 4.14
N VAL A 17 3.00 -6.50 4.29
CA VAL A 17 2.47 -7.26 3.16
C VAL A 17 0.98 -7.47 3.44
N LEU A 18 0.12 -6.91 2.62
CA LEU A 18 -1.34 -7.02 2.75
C LEU A 18 -1.90 -7.77 1.55
N THR A 19 -2.83 -8.68 1.82
CA THR A 19 -3.39 -9.56 0.80
C THR A 19 -4.89 -9.72 1.03
N GLY A 20 -5.70 -9.38 0.03
CA GLY A 20 -7.15 -9.46 0.12
C GLY A 20 -7.83 -8.15 -0.23
N GLN A 21 -8.69 -7.67 0.66
CA GLN A 21 -9.43 -6.42 0.54
C GLN A 21 -8.96 -5.48 1.65
N ASP A 22 -8.04 -4.55 1.36
CA ASP A 22 -7.31 -3.82 2.40
C ASP A 22 -7.33 -2.30 2.18
N ASP A 23 -7.66 -1.52 3.22
CA ASP A 23 -7.51 -0.05 3.25
C ASP A 23 -6.38 0.35 4.20
N SER A 24 -5.25 0.85 3.67
CA SER A 24 -4.05 1.04 4.48
C SER A 24 -3.53 2.48 4.52
N VAL A 25 -3.04 2.90 5.68
CA VAL A 25 -2.33 4.18 5.84
C VAL A 25 -0.95 3.93 6.42
N LEU A 26 0.07 4.39 5.71
CA LEU A 26 1.48 4.21 6.02
C LEU A 26 2.17 5.56 6.08
N THR A 27 2.79 5.88 7.21
CA THR A 27 3.51 7.13 7.41
C THR A 27 4.93 6.89 7.89
N GLY A 28 5.93 7.40 7.17
CA GLY A 28 7.35 7.27 7.51
C GLY A 28 8.16 6.70 6.35
N GLN A 29 9.04 5.75 6.65
CA GLN A 29 9.80 5.01 5.64
C GLN A 29 9.13 3.66 5.47
N ALA A 30 8.55 3.36 4.31
CA ALA A 30 7.75 2.15 4.16
C ALA A 30 7.90 1.47 2.81
N ASP A 31 8.05 0.14 2.83
CA ASP A 31 8.14 -0.68 1.62
C ASP A 31 6.96 -1.67 1.54
N PRO A 32 5.72 -1.21 1.26
CA PRO A 32 4.55 -2.08 1.28
C PRO A 32 4.40 -2.94 0.03
N VAL A 33 3.88 -4.15 0.23
CA VAL A 33 3.39 -5.01 -0.84
C VAL A 33 1.90 -5.25 -0.65
N LEU A 34 1.09 -4.80 -1.61
CA LEU A 34 -0.37 -4.91 -1.59
C LEU A 34 -0.83 -5.80 -2.75
N THR A 35 -1.60 -6.83 -2.44
CA THR A 35 -2.14 -7.76 -3.45
C THR A 35 -3.64 -8.00 -3.25
N GLY A 36 -4.45 -7.71 -4.27
CA GLY A 36 -5.90 -7.93 -4.24
C GLY A 36 -6.66 -6.67 -4.61
N GLN A 37 -7.70 -6.34 -3.84
CA GLN A 37 -8.37 -5.04 -3.92
C GLN A 37 -7.83 -4.18 -2.78
N ALA A 38 -7.12 -3.09 -3.08
CA ALA A 38 -6.48 -2.32 -2.02
C ALA A 38 -6.52 -0.82 -2.28
N ASP A 39 -6.92 -0.04 -1.27
CA ASP A 39 -6.70 1.41 -1.25
C ASP A 39 -5.60 1.74 -0.24
N SER A 40 -4.69 2.63 -0.63
CA SER A 40 -3.53 2.93 0.21
C SER A 40 -3.14 4.40 0.19
N VAL A 41 -2.73 4.90 1.35
CA VAL A 41 -2.13 6.22 1.51
C VAL A 41 -0.75 6.07 2.10
N LEU A 42 0.27 6.52 1.37
CA LEU A 42 1.66 6.49 1.76
C LEU A 42 2.18 7.93 1.90
N THR A 43 2.73 8.25 3.06
CA THR A 43 3.33 9.55 3.34
C THR A 43 4.74 9.38 3.87
N GLY A 44 5.74 9.93 3.17
CA GLY A 44 7.14 9.93 3.60
C GLY A 44 8.11 9.45 2.52
N GLN A 45 8.91 8.43 2.79
CA GLN A 45 9.72 7.78 1.76
C GLN A 45 9.16 6.37 1.56
N ALA A 46 8.79 6.01 0.34
CA ALA A 46 8.19 4.71 0.10
C ALA A 46 8.69 4.02 -1.19
N ASP A 47 8.86 2.70 -1.12
CA ASP A 47 8.96 1.84 -2.30
C ASP A 47 7.81 0.82 -2.27
N SER A 48 6.78 1.05 -3.09
CA SER A 48 5.54 0.27 -3.01
C SER A 48 5.29 -0.61 -4.22
N VAL A 49 4.77 -1.81 -3.97
CA VAL A 49 4.31 -2.75 -5.01
C VAL A 49 2.83 -3.02 -4.81
N LEU A 50 2.02 -2.65 -5.80
CA LEU A 50 0.58 -2.89 -5.80
C LEU A 50 0.19 -3.81 -6.96
N THR A 51 -0.57 -4.86 -6.64
CA THR A 51 -1.03 -5.87 -7.59
C THR A 51 -2.52 -6.13 -7.46
N GLY A 52 -3.27 -6.06 -8.56
CA GLY A 52 -4.73 -6.31 -8.56
C GLY A 52 -5.56 -5.07 -8.91
N GLN A 53 -6.66 -4.81 -8.20
CA GLN A 53 -7.38 -3.54 -8.31
C GLN A 53 -6.88 -2.65 -7.17
N ALA A 54 -6.21 -1.55 -7.49
CA ALA A 54 -5.58 -0.76 -6.45
C ALA A 54 -5.73 0.74 -6.71
N ASP A 55 -6.05 1.49 -5.65
CA ASP A 55 -5.86 2.94 -5.58
C ASP A 55 -4.73 3.25 -4.60
N SER A 56 -3.91 4.23 -4.95
CA SER A 56 -2.79 4.64 -4.11
C SER A 56 -2.52 6.14 -4.20
N VAL A 57 -2.45 6.75 -3.03
CA VAL A 57 -2.03 8.15 -2.86
C VAL A 57 -0.65 8.16 -2.21
N LEU A 58 0.33 8.66 -2.95
CA LEU A 58 1.72 8.73 -2.52
C LEU A 58 2.13 10.18 -2.30
N THR A 59 2.73 10.45 -1.15
CA THR A 59 3.13 11.80 -0.75
C THR A 59 4.53 11.80 -0.15
N GLY A 60 5.52 12.09 -0.98
CA GLY A 60 6.90 12.31 -0.53
C GLY A 60 7.93 11.86 -1.58
N GLN A 61 8.95 11.12 -1.14
CA GLN A 61 9.91 10.49 -2.05
C GLN A 61 9.47 9.06 -2.30
N ASP A 62 8.82 8.83 -3.43
CA ASP A 62 8.14 7.57 -3.67
C ASP A 62 8.60 6.94 -4.99
N ASP A 63 8.90 5.65 -4.94
CA ASP A 63 8.98 4.76 -6.10
C ASP A 63 7.84 3.76 -6.01
N SER A 64 7.17 3.46 -7.12
CA SER A 64 6.01 2.57 -7.09
C SER A 64 5.83 1.78 -8.37
N VAL A 65 5.42 0.52 -8.18
CA VAL A 65 5.09 -0.41 -9.25
C VAL A 65 3.63 -0.84 -9.09
N LEU A 66 2.77 -0.36 -9.99
CA LEU A 66 1.41 -0.85 -10.13
C LEU A 66 1.33 -1.89 -11.25
N SER A 67 0.81 -3.07 -10.92
CA SER A 67 0.47 -4.11 -11.87
C SER A 67 -0.98 -4.55 -11.64
N GLY A 68 -1.90 -3.83 -12.27
CA GLY A 68 -3.32 -3.92 -11.95
C GLY A 68 -4.23 -3.21 -12.94
N GLN A 69 -5.54 -3.39 -12.79
CA GLN A 69 -6.50 -2.49 -13.42
C GLN A 69 -6.74 -1.34 -12.45
N ASP A 70 -6.30 -0.13 -12.83
CA ASP A 70 -6.73 1.10 -12.17
C ASP A 70 -8.24 1.20 -12.32
N ASP A 71 -8.99 1.35 -11.22
CA ASP A 71 -10.38 1.76 -11.29
C ASP A 71 -10.38 3.23 -11.79
N PRO A 72 -11.05 3.55 -12.91
CA PRO A 72 -10.87 4.83 -13.63
C PRO A 72 -11.37 6.07 -12.90
#